data_AF-A0A1V6PI17-F1
#
_entry.id   AF-A0A1V6PI17-F1
#
_cell.length_a   1.000
_cell.length_b   1.000
_cell.length_c   1.000
_cell.angle_alpha   90.00
_cell.angle_beta   90.00
_cell.angle_gamma   90.00
#
_symmetry.space_group_name_H-M   'P 1'
#
loop_
_entity.id
_entity.type
_entity.pdbx_description
1 polymer ?
#
loop_
_entity_poly.entity_id
_entity_poly.type
_entity_poly.pdbx_seq_one_letter_code
_entity_poly.pdbx_strand_id
1 'polypeptide(L)'
;MYFSKIAISLGLLVTATSAAPSSFPQRSTVVAREIIDYGVSPLSAADIEKREIIDLGVSNAGPDDLEKRDKSNYISSCGKNWMPIADDKSKSHSGYQSAVEQYCYHVTHSQDGLSTVIGAGQKHAAIVKSGYYLKGDIPAAVDFEIHNKMKDGDHVPNQTDCETYLMKMADSSSSCYGSNNKDTKGGTWQIGSDDVSYHALPKSNAT
;
A
#
# COMPACT_ATOMS: atom_id res chain seq x y z
N MET A 1 -60.52 -5.23 68.71
CA MET A 1 -59.89 -4.35 67.71
C MET A 1 -59.27 -5.22 66.64
N TYR A 2 -59.54 -4.87 65.39
CA TYR A 2 -59.34 -5.65 64.16
C TYR A 2 -57.87 -6.05 63.90
N PHE A 3 -57.66 -7.30 63.50
CA PHE A 3 -56.51 -7.68 62.68
C PHE A 3 -56.99 -8.57 61.54
N SER A 4 -56.98 -8.01 60.33
CA SER A 4 -57.17 -8.74 59.08
C SER A 4 -55.84 -8.69 58.34
N LYS A 5 -55.24 -9.86 58.08
CA LYS A 5 -54.07 -9.99 57.19
C LYS A 5 -54.40 -11.04 56.15
N ILE A 6 -54.69 -10.55 54.95
CA ILE A 6 -54.87 -11.32 53.73
C ILE A 6 -53.47 -11.67 53.22
N ALA A 7 -53.21 -12.96 53.00
CA ALA A 7 -52.01 -13.44 52.32
C ALA A 7 -52.28 -13.47 50.80
N ILE A 8 -51.45 -12.77 50.03
CA ILE A 8 -51.45 -12.83 48.56
C ILE A 8 -50.15 -13.53 48.14
N SER A 9 -50.31 -14.72 47.57
CA SER A 9 -49.25 -15.47 46.89
C SER A 9 -49.24 -15.06 45.42
N LEU A 10 -48.18 -14.39 44.95
CA LEU A 10 -47.87 -14.27 43.52
C LEU A 10 -46.66 -15.16 43.19
N GLY A 11 -46.90 -16.13 42.31
CA GLY A 11 -45.88 -17.05 41.80
C GLY A 11 -44.91 -16.37 40.82
N LEU A 12 -43.66 -16.81 40.87
CA LEU A 12 -42.64 -16.52 39.86
C LEU A 12 -42.91 -17.35 38.59
N LEU A 13 -43.08 -16.68 37.45
CA LEU A 13 -42.91 -17.27 36.13
C LEU A 13 -41.44 -17.14 35.73
N VAL A 14 -40.72 -18.27 35.70
CA VAL A 14 -39.38 -18.37 35.11
C VAL A 14 -39.54 -18.69 33.63
N THR A 15 -39.21 -17.76 32.75
CA THR A 15 -39.08 -18.01 31.31
C THR A 15 -37.65 -18.49 31.02
N ALA A 16 -37.51 -19.77 30.67
CA ALA A 16 -36.26 -20.31 30.14
C ALA A 16 -36.15 -19.97 28.65
N THR A 17 -35.30 -19.01 28.31
CA THR A 17 -34.91 -18.75 26.91
C THR A 17 -33.84 -19.75 26.50
N SER A 18 -34.24 -20.73 25.70
CA SER A 18 -33.33 -21.62 24.98
C SER A 18 -32.60 -20.82 23.89
N ALA A 19 -31.41 -20.30 24.20
CA ALA A 19 -30.49 -19.81 23.18
C ALA A 19 -29.93 -21.01 22.40
N ALA A 20 -30.37 -21.16 21.16
CA ALA A 20 -29.79 -22.13 20.22
C ALA A 20 -28.30 -21.80 20.03
N PRO A 21 -27.40 -22.81 20.00
CA PRO A 21 -25.99 -22.56 19.71
C PRO A 21 -25.88 -22.08 18.26
N SER A 22 -25.54 -20.81 18.08
CA SER A 22 -25.13 -20.26 16.81
C SER A 22 -23.80 -20.90 16.42
N SER A 23 -23.85 -21.81 15.45
CA SER A 23 -22.68 -22.25 14.72
C SER A 23 -22.16 -21.06 13.91
N PHE A 24 -21.17 -20.35 14.45
CA PHE A 24 -20.42 -19.38 13.68
C PHE A 24 -19.70 -20.11 12.55
N PRO A 25 -19.91 -19.75 11.27
CA PRO A 25 -19.08 -20.25 10.20
C PRO A 25 -17.64 -19.85 10.50
N GLN A 26 -16.77 -20.86 10.53
CA GLN A 26 -15.34 -20.73 10.73
C GLN A 26 -14.81 -19.68 9.75
N ARG A 27 -14.50 -18.50 10.30
CA ARG A 27 -13.92 -17.37 9.57
C ARG A 27 -12.68 -17.90 8.87
N SER A 28 -12.68 -17.92 7.55
CA SER A 28 -11.48 -18.19 6.77
C SER A 28 -10.35 -17.37 7.37
N THR A 29 -9.18 -17.98 7.57
CA THR A 29 -7.98 -17.32 8.08
C THR A 29 -7.64 -16.16 7.17
N VAL A 30 -8.18 -14.98 7.48
CA VAL A 30 -7.80 -13.73 6.85
C VAL A 30 -6.33 -13.58 7.19
N VAL A 31 -5.46 -13.75 6.20
CA VAL A 31 -4.05 -13.42 6.36
C VAL A 31 -4.03 -11.94 6.73
N ALA A 32 -3.68 -11.65 7.97
CA ALA A 32 -3.59 -10.28 8.46
C ALA A 32 -2.48 -9.59 7.67
N ARG A 33 -2.86 -8.74 6.72
CA ARG A 33 -1.92 -7.90 5.98
C ARG A 33 -1.31 -6.91 6.96
N GLU A 34 0.01 -6.84 6.99
CA GLU A 34 0.75 -6.05 7.97
C GLU A 34 1.45 -4.89 7.27
N ILE A 35 1.38 -3.70 7.88
CA ILE A 35 2.15 -2.54 7.46
C ILE A 35 3.13 -2.17 8.58
N ILE A 36 4.42 -2.11 8.25
CA ILE A 36 5.45 -1.53 9.10
C ILE A 36 5.67 -0.11 8.62
N ASP A 37 5.26 0.86 9.42
CA ASP A 37 5.44 2.27 9.12
C ASP A 37 6.71 2.81 9.77
N TYR A 38 7.61 3.37 8.95
CA TYR A 38 8.82 4.07 9.42
C TYR A 38 8.61 5.57 9.55
N GLY A 39 7.45 6.09 9.15
CA GLY A 39 7.06 7.48 9.25
C GLY A 39 7.86 8.41 8.36
N VAL A 40 7.85 9.69 8.72
CA VAL A 40 8.55 10.75 8.01
C VAL A 40 9.98 10.91 8.54
N SER A 41 10.95 10.97 7.65
CA SER A 41 12.38 11.14 7.96
C SER A 41 13.09 11.99 6.91
N PRO A 42 14.26 12.58 7.22
CA PRO A 42 15.05 13.32 6.23
C PRO A 42 15.49 12.44 5.05
N LEU A 43 15.55 13.02 3.85
CA LEU A 43 16.16 12.39 2.68
C LEU A 43 17.68 12.33 2.85
N SER A 44 18.25 11.14 2.65
CA SER A 44 19.70 10.96 2.57
C SER A 44 20.17 10.92 1.12
N ALA A 45 21.46 11.22 0.88
CA ALA A 45 22.07 11.09 -0.45
C ALA A 45 21.90 9.66 -1.02
N ALA A 46 21.98 8.64 -0.15
CA ALA A 46 21.77 7.25 -0.54
C ALA A 46 20.33 6.96 -1.00
N ASP A 47 19.34 7.69 -0.50
CA ASP A 47 17.93 7.54 -0.93
C ASP A 47 17.71 8.03 -2.36
N ILE A 48 18.38 9.13 -2.70
CA ILE A 48 18.36 9.74 -4.04
C ILE A 48 19.06 8.80 -5.03
N GLU A 49 20.31 8.42 -4.75
CA GLU A 49 21.11 7.59 -5.67
C GLU A 49 20.54 6.18 -5.89
N LYS A 50 19.97 5.55 -4.86
CA LYS A 50 19.50 4.15 -4.94
C LYS A 50 18.29 3.98 -5.84
N ARG A 51 17.48 5.03 -6.01
CA ARG A 51 16.15 4.93 -6.63
C ARG A 51 16.00 5.74 -7.91
N GLU A 52 16.91 6.68 -8.17
CA GLU A 52 16.98 7.45 -9.43
C GLU A 52 17.83 6.79 -10.53
N ILE A 53 18.09 5.47 -10.45
CA ILE A 53 18.75 4.77 -11.56
C ILE A 53 17.82 4.85 -12.77
N ILE A 54 18.10 5.77 -13.67
CA ILE A 54 17.36 5.98 -14.90
C ILE A 54 17.47 4.69 -15.71
N ASP A 55 16.41 3.88 -15.72
CA ASP A 55 16.31 2.73 -16.61
C ASP A 55 16.00 3.28 -18.01
N LEU A 56 17.06 3.78 -18.67
CA LEU A 56 17.06 4.12 -20.08
C LEU A 56 16.89 2.82 -20.86
N GLY A 57 15.65 2.32 -20.92
CA GLY A 57 15.26 1.29 -21.86
C GLY A 57 15.88 1.63 -23.20
N VAL A 58 16.66 0.67 -23.74
CA VAL A 58 17.48 0.85 -24.95
C VAL A 58 16.58 1.23 -26.12
N SER A 59 16.39 2.53 -26.29
CA SER A 59 15.76 3.17 -27.43
C SER A 59 16.27 4.61 -27.44
N ASN A 60 17.21 4.86 -28.36
CA ASN A 60 17.81 6.14 -28.73
C ASN A 60 17.02 7.37 -28.25
N ALA A 61 17.27 7.82 -27.02
CA ALA A 61 16.69 9.06 -26.52
C ALA A 61 17.48 10.22 -27.13
N GLY A 62 16.82 11.03 -27.95
CA GLY A 62 17.39 12.27 -28.46
C GLY A 62 17.48 13.33 -27.35
N PRO A 63 18.29 14.39 -27.53
CA PRO A 63 18.36 15.50 -26.57
C PRO A 63 16.98 16.12 -26.26
N ASP A 64 16.06 16.10 -27.22
CA ASP A 64 14.68 16.60 -27.07
C ASP A 64 13.81 15.76 -26.09
N ASP A 65 14.16 14.48 -25.89
CA ASP A 65 13.45 13.61 -24.93
C ASP A 65 13.91 13.83 -23.49
N LEU A 66 15.09 14.42 -23.29
CA LEU A 66 15.59 14.83 -21.98
C LEU A 66 14.93 16.15 -21.55
N GLU A 67 14.81 17.12 -22.46
CA GLU A 67 14.21 18.42 -22.18
C GLU A 67 12.69 18.35 -21.90
N LYS A 68 11.99 17.34 -22.45
CA LYS A 68 10.58 17.06 -22.11
C LYS A 68 10.41 16.43 -20.72
N ARG A 69 11.38 15.65 -20.24
CA ARG A 69 11.34 15.02 -18.92
C ARG A 69 11.46 16.03 -17.79
N ASP A 70 12.19 17.13 -18.03
CA ASP A 70 12.34 18.22 -17.08
C ASP A 70 11.01 18.87 -16.65
N LYS A 71 9.85 18.55 -17.26
CA LYS A 71 8.54 19.08 -16.84
C LYS A 71 7.41 18.05 -16.87
N SER A 72 7.67 16.78 -17.11
CA SER A 72 6.63 15.76 -17.30
C SER A 72 6.77 14.62 -16.30
N ASN A 73 5.67 14.06 -15.84
CA ASN A 73 5.70 12.88 -14.96
C ASN A 73 6.12 11.63 -15.75
N TYR A 74 6.96 10.77 -15.16
CA TYR A 74 7.50 9.60 -15.87
C TYR A 74 7.91 8.47 -14.91
N ILE A 75 8.11 7.27 -15.46
CA ILE A 75 8.76 6.17 -14.74
C ILE A 75 10.27 6.37 -14.83
N SER A 76 10.93 6.62 -13.71
CA SER A 76 12.39 6.78 -13.68
C SER A 76 13.12 5.45 -13.59
N SER A 77 12.56 4.47 -12.90
CA SER A 77 13.20 3.17 -12.70
C SER A 77 12.17 2.06 -12.52
N CYS A 78 12.57 0.83 -12.84
CA CYS A 78 11.81 -0.37 -12.52
C CYS A 78 12.51 -1.18 -11.43
N GLY A 79 11.71 -1.86 -10.60
CA GLY A 79 12.24 -2.81 -9.63
C GLY A 79 12.86 -4.06 -10.29
N LYS A 80 13.41 -4.94 -9.46
CA LYS A 80 14.10 -6.16 -9.93
C LYS A 80 13.19 -7.40 -9.95
N ASN A 81 12.20 -7.44 -9.06
CA ASN A 81 11.38 -8.62 -8.83
C ASN A 81 10.01 -8.49 -9.48
N TRP A 82 9.54 -9.56 -10.11
CA TRP A 82 8.20 -9.60 -10.69
C TRP A 82 7.17 -9.98 -9.63
N MET A 83 6.13 -9.16 -9.51
CA MET A 83 4.98 -9.41 -8.66
C MET A 83 3.70 -9.42 -9.51
N PRO A 84 2.80 -10.40 -9.34
CA PRO A 84 1.48 -10.37 -9.97
C PRO A 84 0.75 -9.07 -9.63
N ILE A 85 0.12 -8.44 -10.62
CA ILE A 85 -0.59 -7.17 -10.38
C ILE A 85 -1.87 -7.42 -9.58
N ALA A 86 -2.65 -8.41 -9.99
CA ALA A 86 -3.93 -8.77 -9.37
C ALA A 86 -3.75 -9.82 -8.26
N ASP A 87 -4.71 -9.87 -7.34
CA ASP A 87 -4.81 -10.92 -6.33
C ASP A 87 -5.15 -12.29 -6.97
N ASP A 88 -4.50 -13.35 -6.50
CA ASP A 88 -4.90 -14.73 -6.76
C ASP A 88 -5.78 -15.25 -5.62
N LYS A 89 -7.11 -15.16 -5.85
CA LYS A 89 -8.13 -15.61 -4.90
C LYS A 89 -8.10 -17.12 -4.64
N SER A 90 -7.56 -17.92 -5.56
CA SER A 90 -7.49 -19.38 -5.39
C SER A 90 -6.44 -19.79 -4.36
N LYS A 91 -5.36 -19.02 -4.27
CA LYS A 91 -4.27 -19.23 -3.31
C LYS A 91 -4.31 -18.27 -2.11
N SER A 92 -5.26 -17.34 -2.09
CA SER A 92 -5.30 -16.23 -1.13
C SER A 92 -4.00 -15.39 -1.15
N HIS A 93 -3.43 -15.19 -2.34
CA HIS A 93 -2.25 -14.36 -2.56
C HIS A 93 -2.70 -12.95 -2.98
N SER A 94 -2.20 -11.93 -2.32
CA SER A 94 -2.42 -10.54 -2.71
C SER A 94 -1.36 -10.05 -3.68
N GLY A 95 -1.82 -9.29 -4.67
CA GLY A 95 -1.01 -8.72 -5.74
C GLY A 95 -0.53 -7.30 -5.42
N TYR A 96 0.21 -6.74 -6.39
CA TYR A 96 0.77 -5.39 -6.30
C TYR A 96 -0.31 -4.33 -6.08
N GLN A 97 -1.46 -4.44 -6.75
CA GLN A 97 -2.56 -3.49 -6.60
C GLN A 97 -3.06 -3.42 -5.15
N SER A 98 -3.31 -4.57 -4.52
CA SER A 98 -3.69 -4.65 -3.10
C SER A 98 -2.64 -4.05 -2.15
N ALA A 99 -1.35 -4.10 -2.50
CA ALA A 99 -0.30 -3.49 -1.70
C ALA A 99 -0.32 -1.96 -1.83
N VAL A 100 -0.51 -1.46 -3.06
CA VAL A 100 -0.65 -0.03 -3.36
C VAL A 100 -1.85 0.57 -2.64
N GLU A 101 -3.03 -0.04 -2.76
CA GLU A 101 -4.26 0.40 -2.09
C GLU A 101 -4.06 0.50 -0.57
N GLN A 102 -3.44 -0.53 0.05
CA GLN A 102 -3.20 -0.54 1.48
C GLN A 102 -2.22 0.56 1.92
N TYR A 103 -1.12 0.75 1.18
CA TYR A 103 -0.15 1.80 1.49
C TYR A 103 -0.73 3.20 1.30
N CYS A 104 -1.41 3.44 0.18
CA CYS A 104 -2.01 4.74 -0.12
C CYS A 104 -3.11 5.10 0.86
N TYR A 105 -3.94 4.13 1.28
CA TYR A 105 -4.89 4.35 2.36
C TYR A 105 -4.16 4.73 3.67
N HIS A 106 -3.15 3.95 4.08
CA HIS A 106 -2.39 4.20 5.30
C HIS A 106 -1.75 5.59 5.36
N VAL A 107 -1.04 6.02 4.30
CA VAL A 107 -0.34 7.30 4.30
C VAL A 107 -1.29 8.51 4.25
N THR A 108 -2.53 8.31 3.83
CA THR A 108 -3.54 9.38 3.72
C THR A 108 -4.54 9.41 4.86
N HIS A 109 -4.66 8.32 5.61
CA HIS A 109 -5.56 8.15 6.75
C HIS A 109 -4.76 7.70 7.98
N SER A 110 -3.80 8.51 8.43
CA SER A 110 -2.99 8.14 9.60
C SER A 110 -3.87 7.92 10.83
N GLN A 111 -3.37 7.14 11.79
CA GLN A 111 -4.15 6.66 12.94
C GLN A 111 -4.68 7.78 13.85
N ASP A 112 -4.10 8.98 13.75
CA ASP A 112 -4.52 10.21 14.44
C ASP A 112 -5.58 11.02 13.66
N GLY A 113 -6.01 10.55 12.49
CA GLY A 113 -6.99 11.22 11.62
C GLY A 113 -6.44 12.42 10.86
N LEU A 114 -5.13 12.62 10.86
CA LEU A 114 -4.46 13.67 10.09
C LEU A 114 -3.96 13.11 8.75
N SER A 115 -3.64 13.98 7.80
CA SER A 115 -2.93 13.56 6.59
C SER A 115 -1.43 13.55 6.89
N THR A 116 -0.70 12.57 6.35
CA THR A 116 0.77 12.60 6.40
C THR A 116 1.27 13.82 5.65
N VAL A 117 2.11 14.63 6.30
CA VAL A 117 2.78 15.79 5.69
C VAL A 117 4.27 15.45 5.54
N ILE A 118 4.78 15.52 4.31
CA ILE A 118 6.18 15.27 3.99
C ILE A 118 6.82 16.59 3.62
N GLY A 119 7.60 17.18 4.52
CA GLY A 119 8.26 18.45 4.29
C GLY A 119 9.35 18.39 3.22
N ALA A 120 9.80 19.55 2.76
CA ALA A 120 10.90 19.68 1.81
C ALA A 120 12.15 18.92 2.29
N GLY A 121 12.74 18.11 1.41
CA GLY A 121 13.91 17.29 1.75
C GLY A 121 13.60 16.11 2.68
N GLN A 122 12.33 15.69 2.80
CA GLN A 122 11.92 14.55 3.62
C GLN A 122 11.32 13.42 2.77
N LYS A 123 11.19 12.25 3.39
CA LYS A 123 10.48 11.10 2.85
C LYS A 123 9.54 10.48 3.87
N HIS A 124 8.49 9.84 3.38
CA HIS A 124 7.74 8.84 4.11
C HIS A 124 8.17 7.44 3.64
N ALA A 125 8.26 6.46 4.55
CA ALA A 125 8.62 5.09 4.20
C ALA A 125 7.77 4.06 4.97
N ALA A 126 7.30 3.01 4.28
CA ALA A 126 6.62 1.90 4.91
C ALA A 126 6.87 0.59 4.14
N ILE A 127 6.66 -0.55 4.81
CA ILE A 127 6.68 -1.87 4.19
C ILE A 127 5.32 -2.52 4.37
N VAL A 128 4.70 -2.93 3.27
CA VAL A 128 3.51 -3.78 3.29
C VAL A 128 3.94 -5.23 3.08
N LYS A 129 3.58 -6.12 4.01
CA LYS A 129 3.97 -7.53 4.00
C LYS A 129 2.82 -8.43 4.50
N SER A 130 3.08 -9.73 4.50
CA SER A 130 2.15 -10.80 4.91
C SER A 130 0.99 -10.98 3.93
N GLY A 131 0.93 -12.14 3.27
CA GLY A 131 -0.10 -12.47 2.27
C GLY A 131 0.21 -12.01 0.84
N TYR A 132 1.36 -11.38 0.61
CA TYR A 132 1.84 -10.95 -0.70
C TYR A 132 2.88 -11.92 -1.25
N TYR A 133 2.94 -12.07 -2.58
CA TYR A 133 3.81 -13.03 -3.24
C TYR A 133 4.40 -12.47 -4.53
N LEU A 134 5.67 -12.79 -4.78
CA LEU A 134 6.31 -12.59 -6.07
C LEU A 134 5.94 -13.75 -7.01
N LYS A 135 6.29 -13.57 -8.29
CA LYS A 135 6.23 -14.64 -9.28
C LYS A 135 6.96 -15.90 -8.77
N GLY A 136 6.31 -17.04 -8.94
CA GLY A 136 6.81 -18.34 -8.44
C GLY A 136 6.41 -18.64 -7.00
N ASP A 137 5.35 -17.99 -6.49
CA ASP A 137 4.80 -18.20 -5.14
C ASP A 137 5.83 -17.93 -4.01
N ILE A 138 6.74 -16.99 -4.25
CA ILE A 138 7.76 -16.59 -3.26
C ILE A 138 7.13 -15.54 -2.32
N PRO A 139 7.09 -15.75 -1.00
CA PRO A 139 6.58 -14.75 -0.06
C PRO A 139 7.25 -13.40 -0.24
N ALA A 140 6.45 -12.34 -0.22
CA ALA A 140 6.88 -11.00 -0.60
C ALA A 140 6.54 -9.94 0.45
N ALA A 141 7.28 -8.85 0.34
CA ALA A 141 6.95 -7.56 0.90
C ALA A 141 7.08 -6.51 -0.22
N VAL A 142 6.44 -5.36 -0.05
CA VAL A 142 6.58 -4.22 -0.95
C VAL A 142 7.08 -3.03 -0.14
N ASP A 143 8.26 -2.54 -0.49
CA ASP A 143 8.86 -1.37 0.13
C ASP A 143 8.31 -0.12 -0.57
N PHE A 144 7.57 0.68 0.18
CA PHE A 144 7.01 1.94 -0.28
C PHE A 144 7.78 3.13 0.28
N GLU A 145 8.01 4.13 -0.58
CA GLU A 145 8.50 5.43 -0.14
C GLU A 145 7.83 6.55 -0.96
N ILE A 146 7.67 7.72 -0.35
CA ILE A 146 7.35 8.97 -1.05
C ILE A 146 8.43 9.97 -0.67
N HIS A 147 9.14 10.52 -1.65
CA HIS A 147 10.18 11.53 -1.42
C HIS A 147 9.66 12.89 -1.85
N ASN A 148 9.77 13.89 -0.98
CA ASN A 148 9.63 15.30 -1.33
C ASN A 148 11.02 15.91 -1.50
N LYS A 149 11.44 16.04 -2.76
CA LYS A 149 12.75 16.56 -3.18
C LYS A 149 12.72 18.06 -3.49
N MET A 150 11.57 18.71 -3.33
CA MET A 150 11.44 20.16 -3.51
C MET A 150 12.38 20.91 -2.55
N LYS A 151 12.84 22.08 -2.98
CA LYS A 151 13.68 22.97 -2.15
C LYS A 151 12.87 23.61 -1.02
N ASP A 152 11.58 23.83 -1.27
CA ASP A 152 10.61 24.39 -0.34
C ASP A 152 9.22 23.76 -0.59
N GLY A 153 8.34 23.87 0.40
CA GLY A 153 6.97 23.37 0.32
C GLY A 153 6.78 21.95 0.86
N ASP A 154 5.57 21.72 1.35
CA ASP A 154 5.16 20.42 1.88
C ASP A 154 4.43 19.62 0.80
N HIS A 155 4.64 18.31 0.82
CA HIS A 155 3.88 17.36 0.02
C HIS A 155 2.90 16.61 0.92
N VAL A 156 1.61 16.69 0.59
CA VAL A 156 0.54 15.97 1.28
C VAL A 156 -0.04 14.96 0.30
N PRO A 157 0.22 13.65 0.48
CA PRO A 157 -0.29 12.64 -0.43
C PRO A 157 -1.82 12.65 -0.48
N ASN A 158 -2.37 12.62 -1.69
CA ASN A 158 -3.77 12.30 -1.94
C ASN A 158 -3.91 10.82 -2.28
N GLN A 159 -4.97 10.15 -1.82
CA GLN A 159 -5.09 8.70 -1.99
C GLN A 159 -5.21 8.32 -3.47
N THR A 160 -6.09 9.00 -4.21
CA THR A 160 -6.32 8.74 -5.64
C THR A 160 -5.05 8.97 -6.46
N ASP A 161 -4.33 10.05 -6.18
CA ASP A 161 -3.07 10.34 -6.87
C ASP A 161 -1.99 9.33 -6.49
N CYS A 162 -1.87 8.97 -5.21
CA CYS A 162 -0.93 7.95 -4.75
C CYS A 162 -1.16 6.61 -5.48
N GLU A 163 -2.41 6.15 -5.53
CA GLU A 163 -2.76 4.92 -6.23
C GLU A 163 -2.47 5.04 -7.72
N THR A 164 -2.89 6.15 -8.34
CA THR A 164 -2.68 6.40 -9.77
C THR A 164 -1.20 6.37 -10.13
N TYR A 165 -0.36 7.10 -9.41
CA TYR A 165 1.08 7.19 -9.65
C TYR A 165 1.77 5.85 -9.44
N LEU A 166 1.43 5.14 -8.36
CA LEU A 166 2.03 3.83 -8.10
C LEU A 166 1.56 2.75 -9.08
N MET A 167 0.35 2.87 -9.61
CA MET A 167 -0.18 1.95 -10.64
C MET A 167 0.35 2.25 -12.05
N LYS A 168 0.98 3.40 -12.32
CA LYS A 168 1.67 3.65 -13.60
C LYS A 168 2.75 2.62 -13.92
N MET A 169 3.38 2.04 -12.91
CA MET A 169 4.36 0.96 -13.10
C MET A 169 3.72 -0.38 -13.49
N ALA A 170 2.41 -0.53 -13.28
CA ALA A 170 1.63 -1.71 -13.65
C ALA A 170 0.82 -1.53 -14.95
N ASP A 171 0.81 -0.33 -15.53
CA ASP A 171 0.14 -0.07 -16.81
C ASP A 171 0.71 -0.96 -17.92
N SER A 172 -0.15 -1.51 -18.79
CA SER A 172 0.30 -2.44 -19.84
C SER A 172 1.29 -1.87 -20.87
N SER A 173 1.38 -0.53 -20.95
CA SER A 173 2.33 0.20 -21.80
C SER A 173 3.62 0.58 -21.08
N SER A 174 3.74 0.29 -19.79
CA SER A 174 4.91 0.59 -18.96
C SER A 174 6.09 -0.33 -19.26
N SER A 175 7.31 0.19 -19.17
CA SER A 175 8.54 -0.62 -19.19
C SER A 175 8.65 -1.58 -18.01
N CYS A 176 7.93 -1.31 -16.91
CA CYS A 176 7.92 -2.17 -15.73
C CYS A 176 6.85 -3.28 -15.81
N TYR A 177 6.06 -3.33 -16.88
CA TYR A 177 5.01 -4.31 -17.09
C TYR A 177 5.50 -5.56 -17.84
N GLY A 178 5.12 -6.73 -17.33
CA GLY A 178 5.47 -8.03 -17.89
C GLY A 178 4.31 -8.61 -18.69
N SER A 179 4.27 -8.35 -20.00
CA SER A 179 3.17 -8.75 -20.90
C SER A 179 2.83 -10.24 -20.88
N ASN A 180 3.82 -11.11 -20.68
CA ASN A 180 3.61 -12.56 -20.68
C ASN A 180 2.85 -13.08 -19.46
N ASN A 181 3.01 -12.45 -18.29
CA ASN A 181 2.47 -12.97 -17.03
C ASN A 181 1.46 -12.02 -16.37
N LYS A 182 1.33 -10.78 -16.89
CA LYS A 182 0.54 -9.70 -16.28
C LYS A 182 1.06 -9.32 -14.89
N ASP A 183 2.40 -9.29 -14.78
CA ASP A 183 3.14 -8.93 -13.58
C ASP A 183 3.69 -7.50 -13.72
N THR A 184 4.08 -6.90 -12.60
CA THR A 184 4.87 -5.66 -12.58
C THR A 184 6.14 -5.84 -11.77
N LYS A 185 7.19 -5.12 -12.15
CA LYS A 185 8.40 -4.95 -11.35
C LYS A 185 8.26 -3.92 -10.23
N GLY A 186 7.15 -3.16 -10.20
CA GLY A 186 7.10 -1.90 -9.48
C GLY A 186 8.20 -0.96 -9.97
N GLY A 187 8.64 -0.03 -9.14
CA GLY A 187 9.65 0.97 -9.52
C GLY A 187 9.48 2.32 -8.84
N THR A 188 9.84 3.36 -9.59
CA THR A 188 9.73 4.76 -9.17
C THR A 188 9.02 5.60 -10.23
N TRP A 189 7.94 6.25 -9.82
CA TRP A 189 7.27 7.30 -10.56
C TRP A 189 7.75 8.69 -10.11
N GLN A 190 8.22 9.50 -11.04
CA GLN A 190 8.63 10.89 -10.81
C GLN A 190 7.51 11.84 -11.22
N ILE A 191 7.33 12.90 -10.42
CA ILE A 191 6.37 13.97 -10.66
C ILE A 191 7.14 15.27 -10.88
N GLY A 192 6.77 16.00 -11.92
CA GLY A 192 7.41 17.27 -12.28
C GLY A 192 8.89 17.11 -12.63
N SER A 193 9.68 18.14 -12.33
CA SER A 193 11.13 18.19 -12.53
C SER A 193 11.88 17.41 -11.45
N ASP A 194 11.45 16.19 -11.15
CA ASP A 194 11.95 15.38 -10.05
C ASP A 194 11.64 15.96 -8.65
N ASP A 195 10.55 16.72 -8.52
CA ASP A 195 10.12 17.38 -7.28
C ASP A 195 9.62 16.39 -6.23
N VAL A 196 8.80 15.42 -6.66
CA VAL A 196 8.25 14.38 -5.80
C VAL A 196 8.37 13.04 -6.50
N SER A 197 8.70 11.99 -5.75
CA SER A 197 8.76 10.64 -6.30
C SER A 197 8.04 9.62 -5.42
N TYR A 198 7.37 8.69 -6.09
CA TYR A 198 6.61 7.62 -5.48
C TYR A 198 7.26 6.28 -5.83
N HIS A 199 7.56 5.49 -4.81
CA HIS A 199 8.31 4.25 -4.95
C HIS A 199 7.48 3.08 -4.43
N ALA A 200 7.46 1.99 -5.18
CA ALA A 200 6.88 0.71 -4.74
C ALA A 200 7.73 -0.42 -5.30
N LEU A 201 8.53 -1.05 -4.44
CA LEU A 201 9.53 -2.04 -4.84
C LEU A 201 9.21 -3.39 -4.22
N PRO A 202 8.65 -4.34 -4.99
CA PRO A 202 8.48 -5.71 -4.54
C PRO A 202 9.81 -6.38 -4.21
N LYS A 203 9.87 -7.05 -3.07
CA LYS A 203 11.03 -7.81 -2.60
C LYS A 203 10.59 -9.15 -2.06
N SER A 204 11.47 -10.14 -2.18
CA SER A 204 11.31 -11.38 -1.42
C SER A 204 11.35 -11.03 0.06
N ASN A 205 10.38 -11.52 0.82
CA ASN A 205 10.37 -11.44 2.26
C ASN A 205 11.45 -12.42 2.77
N ALA A 206 12.71 -11.98 2.75
CA ALA A 206 13.80 -12.76 3.34
C ALA A 206 13.46 -12.89 4.83
N THR A 207 13.21 -14.13 5.25
CA THR A 207 13.03 -14.48 6.65
C THR A 207 14.32 -14.30 7.42
#